data_AF-A0A7K2N8J2-F1
#
_entry.id   AF-A0A7K2N8J2-F1
#
_cell.length_a   1.000
_cell.length_b   1.000
_cell.length_c   1.000
_cell.angle_alpha   90.00
_cell.angle_beta   90.00
_cell.angle_gamma   90.00
#
_symmetry.space_group_name_H-M   'P 1'
#
loop_
_entity.id
_entity.type
_entity.pdbx_description
1 polymer ?
#
loop_
_entity_poly.entity_id
_entity_poly.type
_entity_poly.pdbx_seq_one_letter_code
_entity_poly.pdbx_strand_id
1 'polypeptide(L)'
;MPWAAPAYSGAVALSGYATARLAPERRERVLRAHSTNVDNLRAGRWYTLVTSAFFVEEPLGPGFGAVLPLALGRAEAAWGVRRTAAVFALGHVGASLLVYAGLRAAGVSGRTARAVDVGPSYGFNAVLAARAASVPHPAARAAATAGLLALGVRPLLRRGRTFTDAGHLAALVLGAGAATLRRRHRSHGHAQ
;
A
#
# COMPACT_ATOMS: atom_id res chain seq x y z
N MET A 1 3.27 -16.00 17.14
CA MET A 1 2.00 -15.25 17.27
C MET A 1 2.13 -13.92 16.56
N PRO A 2 1.16 -13.52 15.71
CA PRO A 2 1.20 -12.23 15.05
C PRO A 2 0.90 -11.10 16.05
N TRP A 3 1.77 -10.10 16.14
CA TRP A 3 1.64 -8.95 17.04
C TRP A 3 1.84 -7.62 16.32
N ALA A 4 2.65 -7.60 15.26
CA ALA A 4 2.95 -6.37 14.54
C ALA A 4 1.74 -5.88 13.74
N ALA A 5 0.98 -6.80 13.11
CA ALA A 5 -0.24 -6.47 12.37
C ALA A 5 -1.33 -5.77 13.21
N PRO A 6 -1.77 -6.30 14.38
CA PRO A 6 -2.73 -5.60 15.23
C PRO A 6 -2.16 -4.30 15.81
N ALA A 7 -0.89 -4.26 16.23
CA ALA A 7 -0.27 -3.04 16.74
C ALA A 7 -0.25 -1.92 15.68
N TYR A 8 0.18 -2.24 14.45
CA TYR A 8 0.17 -1.32 13.32
C TYR A 8 -1.24 -0.84 12.98
N SER A 9 -2.20 -1.76 12.87
CA SER A 9 -3.59 -1.41 12.55
C SER A 9 -4.23 -0.54 13.63
N GLY A 10 -3.91 -0.82 14.90
CA GLY A 10 -4.31 0.02 16.03
C GLY A 10 -3.70 1.42 15.95
N ALA A 11 -2.43 1.55 15.60
CA ALA A 11 -1.79 2.86 15.40
C ALA A 11 -2.47 3.67 14.27
N VAL A 12 -2.80 3.04 13.14
CA VAL A 12 -3.54 3.68 12.04
C VAL A 12 -4.96 4.08 12.45
N ALA A 13 -5.65 3.25 13.24
CA ALA A 13 -6.98 3.56 13.74
C ALA A 13 -6.94 4.76 14.70
N LEU A 14 -5.98 4.77 15.62
CA LEU A 14 -5.79 5.83 16.60
C LEU A 14 -5.41 7.16 15.93
N SER A 15 -4.48 7.14 14.97
CA SER A 15 -4.11 8.35 14.23
C SER A 15 -5.31 8.90 13.44
N GLY A 16 -6.05 8.03 12.75
CA GLY A 16 -7.25 8.41 12.00
C GLY A 16 -8.30 9.04 12.91
N TYR A 17 -8.58 8.41 14.05
CA TYR A 17 -9.48 8.95 15.06
C TYR A 17 -8.99 10.30 15.60
N ALA A 18 -7.71 10.42 15.98
CA ALA A 18 -7.13 11.65 16.49
C ALA A 18 -7.23 12.79 15.45
N THR A 19 -6.92 12.52 14.18
CA THR A 19 -7.05 13.53 13.12
C THR A 19 -8.48 13.93 12.82
N ALA A 20 -9.45 13.01 12.97
CA ALA A 20 -10.86 13.31 12.80
C ALA A 20 -11.43 14.23 13.89
N ARG A 21 -10.74 14.38 15.02
CA ARG A 21 -11.10 15.34 16.08
C ARG A 21 -10.60 16.77 15.82
N LEU A 22 -9.76 16.98 14.80
CA LEU A 22 -9.25 18.29 14.43
C LEU A 22 -10.28 19.07 13.60
N ALA A 23 -10.23 20.40 13.67
CA ALA A 23 -10.95 21.26 12.73
C ALA A 23 -10.54 20.95 11.27
N PRO A 24 -11.45 21.05 10.28
CA PRO A 24 -11.21 20.60 8.91
C PRO A 24 -9.90 21.12 8.29
N GLU A 25 -9.60 22.40 8.46
CA GLU A 25 -8.39 23.04 7.90
C GLU A 25 -7.12 22.49 8.56
N ARG A 26 -7.19 22.20 9.87
CA ARG A 26 -6.08 21.64 10.62
C ARG A 26 -5.86 20.17 10.28
N ARG A 27 -6.93 19.39 10.12
CA ARG A 27 -6.90 18.01 9.63
C ARG A 27 -6.23 17.95 8.27
N GLU A 28 -6.69 18.78 7.33
CA GLU A 28 -6.17 18.82 5.97
C GLU A 28 -4.68 19.22 5.94
N ARG A 29 -4.25 20.19 6.77
CA ARG A 29 -2.83 20.54 6.92
C ARG A 29 -1.98 19.38 7.45
N VAL A 30 -2.45 18.66 8.47
CA VAL A 30 -1.73 17.51 9.03
C VAL A 30 -1.59 16.40 7.99
N LEU A 31 -2.69 16.02 7.32
CA LEU A 31 -2.66 14.99 6.29
C LEU A 31 -1.75 15.37 5.12
N ARG A 32 -1.80 16.64 4.67
CA ARG A 32 -0.87 17.14 3.66
C ARG A 32 0.59 17.09 4.10
N ALA A 33 0.90 17.38 5.37
CA ALA A 33 2.28 17.35 5.88
C ALA A 33 2.90 15.94 5.89
N HIS A 34 2.06 14.90 5.96
CA HIS A 34 2.47 13.50 5.97
C HIS A 34 2.25 12.76 4.66
N SER A 35 1.73 13.42 3.63
CA SER A 35 1.38 12.81 2.35
C SER A 35 2.58 12.54 1.43
N THR A 36 2.49 11.49 0.62
CA THR A 36 3.46 11.20 -0.47
C THR A 36 3.20 12.00 -1.76
N ASN A 37 2.59 13.19 -1.63
CA ASN A 37 2.33 14.06 -2.77
C ASN A 37 3.60 14.63 -3.42
N VAL A 38 3.44 15.13 -4.64
CA VAL A 38 4.55 15.61 -5.47
C VAL A 38 5.27 16.78 -4.83
N ASP A 39 4.54 17.72 -4.22
CA ASP A 39 5.13 18.89 -3.57
C ASP A 39 6.02 18.52 -2.38
N ASN A 40 5.61 17.53 -1.58
CA ASN A 40 6.40 17.01 -0.46
C ASN A 40 7.68 16.32 -0.93
N LEU A 41 7.57 15.37 -1.85
CA LEU A 41 8.71 14.59 -2.31
C LEU A 41 9.69 15.46 -3.13
N ARG A 42 9.18 16.40 -3.93
CA ARG A 42 10.01 17.41 -4.62
C ARG A 42 10.78 18.30 -3.63
N ALA A 43 10.17 18.64 -2.50
CA ALA A 43 10.81 19.44 -1.45
C ALA A 43 11.76 18.62 -0.55
N GLY A 44 12.05 17.36 -0.89
CA GLY A 44 12.97 16.51 -0.13
C GLY A 44 12.37 15.94 1.17
N ARG A 45 11.05 16.02 1.37
CA ARG A 45 10.36 15.48 2.56
C ARG A 45 10.18 13.95 2.44
N TRP A 46 11.27 13.21 2.26
CA TRP A 46 11.26 11.76 2.06
C TRP A 46 10.71 10.96 3.25
N TYR A 47 10.71 11.55 4.46
CA TYR A 47 10.09 10.94 5.63
C TYR A 47 8.60 10.65 5.42
N THR A 48 7.92 11.37 4.50
CA THR A 48 6.51 11.12 4.20
C THR A 48 6.26 9.76 3.60
N LEU A 49 7.27 9.13 2.95
CA LEU A 49 7.18 7.75 2.48
C LEU A 49 6.90 6.76 3.61
N VAL A 50 7.33 7.07 4.84
CA VAL A 50 7.07 6.24 6.02
C VAL A 50 5.83 6.74 6.75
N THR A 51 5.75 8.05 7.05
CA THR A 51 4.66 8.56 7.88
C THR A 51 3.30 8.44 7.20
N SER A 52 3.23 8.52 5.86
CA SER A 52 1.95 8.43 5.13
C SER A 52 1.23 7.11 5.39
N ALA A 53 1.96 6.02 5.66
CA ALA A 53 1.37 4.71 5.96
C ALA A 53 0.51 4.72 7.23
N PHE A 54 0.81 5.63 8.17
CA PHE A 54 0.16 5.73 9.47
C PHE A 54 -1.00 6.70 9.51
N PHE A 55 -1.25 7.50 8.46
CA PHE A 55 -2.39 8.43 8.42
C PHE A 55 -3.46 7.91 7.48
N VAL A 56 -4.72 8.20 7.77
CA VAL A 56 -5.85 7.95 6.88
C VAL A 56 -6.67 9.20 6.75
N GLU A 57 -7.27 9.41 5.57
CA GLU A 57 -8.13 10.57 5.38
C GLU A 57 -9.31 10.50 6.33
N GLU A 58 -10.09 9.43 6.28
CA GLU A 58 -11.18 9.16 7.23
C GLU A 58 -10.82 8.04 8.20
N PRO A 59 -11.39 8.04 9.43
CA PRO A 59 -11.26 6.91 10.35
C PRO A 59 -11.58 5.58 9.67
N LEU A 60 -10.87 4.52 10.06
CA LEU A 60 -11.07 3.19 9.50
C LEU A 60 -12.52 2.74 9.73
N GLY A 61 -13.30 2.61 8.65
CA GLY A 61 -14.61 1.98 8.73
C GLY A 61 -14.51 0.51 9.15
N PRO A 62 -15.59 -0.10 9.67
CA PRO A 62 -15.56 -1.43 10.26
C PRO A 62 -15.03 -2.52 9.30
N GLY A 63 -15.34 -2.40 8.01
CA GLY A 63 -14.84 -3.33 6.99
C GLY A 63 -13.31 -3.29 6.85
N PHE A 64 -12.75 -2.13 6.52
CA PHE A 64 -11.29 -2.01 6.31
C PHE A 64 -10.52 -2.15 7.63
N GLY A 65 -11.08 -1.67 8.75
CA GLY A 65 -10.55 -1.85 10.10
C GLY A 65 -10.43 -3.31 10.54
N ALA A 66 -11.30 -4.20 10.04
CA ALA A 66 -11.18 -5.64 10.28
C ALA A 66 -10.24 -6.34 9.28
N VAL A 67 -10.34 -5.99 7.98
CA VAL A 67 -9.59 -6.66 6.92
C VAL A 67 -8.09 -6.34 6.99
N LEU A 68 -7.70 -5.12 7.37
CA LEU A 68 -6.30 -4.72 7.47
C LEU A 68 -5.50 -5.59 8.46
N PRO A 69 -5.84 -5.67 9.76
CA PRO A 69 -5.12 -6.52 10.70
C PRO A 69 -5.23 -8.00 10.36
N LEU A 70 -6.36 -8.46 9.81
CA LEU A 70 -6.54 -9.85 9.40
C LEU A 70 -5.58 -10.23 8.26
N ALA A 71 -5.50 -9.44 7.21
CA ALA A 71 -4.65 -9.73 6.06
C ALA A 71 -3.17 -9.68 6.44
N LEU A 72 -2.76 -8.63 7.16
CA LEU A 72 -1.37 -8.48 7.63
C LEU A 72 -1.02 -9.57 8.65
N GLY A 73 -1.90 -9.89 9.58
CA GLY A 73 -1.71 -10.94 10.58
C GLY A 73 -1.58 -12.33 9.96
N ARG A 74 -2.39 -12.64 8.94
CA ARG A 74 -2.25 -13.89 8.17
C ARG A 74 -0.94 -13.96 7.39
N ALA A 75 -0.46 -12.83 6.87
CA ALA A 75 0.84 -12.78 6.22
C ALA A 75 1.99 -12.95 7.24
N GLU A 76 1.91 -12.24 8.37
CA GLU A 76 2.86 -12.35 9.50
C GLU A 76 2.91 -13.78 10.06
N ALA A 77 1.78 -14.45 10.22
CA ALA A 77 1.75 -15.85 10.65
C ALA A 77 2.40 -16.80 9.64
N ALA A 78 2.26 -16.52 8.33
CA ALA A 78 2.79 -17.38 7.28
C ALA A 78 4.29 -17.12 6.99
N TRP A 79 4.76 -15.89 7.17
CA TRP A 79 6.08 -15.45 6.67
C TRP A 79 6.98 -14.81 7.73
N GLY A 80 6.44 -14.52 8.91
CA GLY A 80 7.08 -13.73 9.96
C GLY A 80 6.99 -12.22 9.74
N VAL A 81 7.18 -11.47 10.82
CA VAL A 81 7.09 -9.99 10.86
C VAL A 81 7.99 -9.35 9.82
N ARG A 82 9.28 -9.71 9.80
CA ARG A 82 10.29 -9.08 8.93
C ARG A 82 9.90 -9.15 7.46
N ARG A 83 9.39 -10.30 7.01
CA ARG A 83 9.03 -10.51 5.61
C ARG A 83 7.73 -9.83 5.24
N THR A 84 6.73 -9.85 6.12
CA THR A 84 5.50 -9.09 5.92
C THR A 84 5.79 -7.59 5.85
N ALA A 85 6.61 -7.06 6.77
CA ALA A 85 7.04 -5.68 6.78
C ALA A 85 7.83 -5.31 5.51
N ALA A 86 8.73 -6.17 5.05
CA ALA A 86 9.49 -5.91 3.81
C ALA A 86 8.60 -5.84 2.56
N VAL A 87 7.61 -6.75 2.44
CA VAL A 87 6.64 -6.70 1.32
C VAL A 87 5.74 -5.48 1.42
N PHE A 88 5.28 -5.15 2.63
CA PHE A 88 4.50 -3.95 2.88
C PHE A 88 5.28 -2.69 2.48
N ALA A 89 6.52 -2.54 2.96
CA ALA A 89 7.39 -1.41 2.67
C ALA A 89 7.72 -1.30 1.18
N LEU A 90 8.02 -2.42 0.52
CA LEU A 90 8.25 -2.45 -0.93
C LEU A 90 7.02 -1.94 -1.70
N GLY A 91 5.83 -2.42 -1.32
CA GLY A 91 4.58 -1.97 -1.93
C GLY A 91 4.32 -0.49 -1.69
N HIS A 92 4.42 -0.07 -0.44
CA HIS A 92 4.12 1.29 -0.01
C HIS A 92 5.08 2.30 -0.60
N VAL A 93 6.36 2.17 -0.30
CA VAL A 93 7.40 3.10 -0.77
C VAL A 93 7.57 3.00 -2.28
N GLY A 94 7.61 1.78 -2.83
CA GLY A 94 7.79 1.57 -4.27
C GLY A 94 6.65 2.15 -5.09
N ALA A 95 5.39 1.93 -4.70
CA ALA A 95 4.25 2.51 -5.41
C ALA A 95 4.23 4.03 -5.29
N SER A 96 4.48 4.60 -4.10
CA SER A 96 4.55 6.05 -3.92
C SER A 96 5.63 6.69 -4.81
N LEU A 97 6.81 6.08 -4.93
CA LEU A 97 7.88 6.58 -5.80
C LEU A 97 7.54 6.45 -7.29
N LEU A 98 6.88 5.36 -7.71
CA LEU A 98 6.43 5.19 -9.09
C LEU A 98 5.36 6.21 -9.47
N VAL A 99 4.38 6.44 -8.58
CA VAL A 99 3.36 7.48 -8.73
C VAL A 99 4.01 8.85 -8.82
N TYR A 100 4.93 9.16 -7.91
CA TYR A 100 5.68 10.41 -7.92
C TYR A 100 6.41 10.61 -9.25
N ALA A 101 7.19 9.61 -9.69
CA ALA A 101 7.92 9.67 -10.95
C ALA A 101 6.99 9.87 -12.15
N GLY A 102 5.87 9.15 -12.20
CA GLY A 102 4.88 9.30 -13.26
C GLY A 102 4.25 10.69 -13.31
N LEU A 103 3.85 11.23 -12.16
CA LEU A 103 3.29 12.58 -12.06
C LEU A 103 4.33 13.66 -12.41
N ARG A 104 5.59 13.46 -12.04
CA ARG A 104 6.71 14.33 -12.41
C ARG A 104 6.96 14.33 -13.91
N ALA A 105 7.00 13.16 -14.53
CA ALA A 105 7.18 13.00 -15.98
C ALA A 105 6.03 13.63 -16.76
N ALA A 106 4.81 13.58 -16.23
CA ALA A 106 3.63 14.22 -16.81
C ALA A 106 3.52 15.74 -16.55
N GLY A 107 4.50 16.36 -15.88
CA GLY A 107 4.50 17.80 -15.61
C GLY A 107 3.38 18.27 -14.67
N VAL A 108 2.84 17.36 -13.83
CA VAL A 108 1.69 17.66 -12.97
C VAL A 108 2.05 18.74 -11.94
N SER A 109 1.16 19.74 -11.81
CA SER A 109 1.31 20.87 -10.90
C SER A 109 -0.02 21.23 -10.21
N GLY A 110 0.01 22.25 -9.34
CA GLY A 110 -1.19 22.81 -8.73
C GLY A 110 -1.90 21.84 -7.78
N ARG A 111 -3.23 21.71 -7.95
CA ARG A 111 -4.09 20.93 -7.03
C ARG A 111 -3.68 19.46 -6.96
N THR A 112 -3.40 18.84 -8.11
CA THR A 112 -3.04 17.41 -8.16
C THR A 112 -1.67 17.15 -7.53
N ALA A 113 -0.71 18.07 -7.68
CA ALA A 113 0.60 17.95 -7.05
C ALA A 113 0.56 18.03 -5.50
N ARG A 114 -0.49 18.67 -4.95
CA ARG A 114 -0.76 18.79 -3.50
C ARG A 114 -1.83 17.83 -2.97
N ALA A 115 -2.38 17.00 -3.85
CA ALA A 115 -3.45 16.09 -3.46
C ALA A 115 -2.97 15.15 -2.35
N VAL A 116 -3.82 14.95 -1.34
CA VAL A 116 -3.48 14.08 -0.22
C VAL A 116 -3.39 12.64 -0.74
N ASP A 117 -2.30 11.99 -0.35
CA ASP A 117 -1.97 10.59 -0.61
C ASP A 117 -1.36 10.05 0.67
N VAL A 118 -2.23 9.47 1.51
CA VAL A 118 -1.90 8.82 2.78
C VAL A 118 -2.70 7.53 2.89
N GLY A 119 -2.22 6.62 3.73
CA GLY A 119 -2.92 5.39 4.05
C GLY A 119 -2.03 4.17 3.92
N PRO A 120 -2.44 3.06 4.56
CA PRO A 120 -1.74 1.78 4.45
C PRO A 120 -1.98 1.07 3.12
N SER A 121 -2.79 1.64 2.22
CA SER A 121 -3.44 0.91 1.12
C SER A 121 -2.46 0.32 0.10
N TYR A 122 -1.35 1.02 -0.21
CA TYR A 122 -0.31 0.50 -1.10
C TYR A 122 0.39 -0.70 -0.47
N GLY A 123 0.90 -0.56 0.77
CA GLY A 123 1.54 -1.68 1.46
C GLY A 123 0.59 -2.86 1.68
N PHE A 124 -0.67 -2.61 2.01
CA PHE A 124 -1.72 -3.62 2.14
C PHE A 124 -1.95 -4.39 0.83
N ASN A 125 -2.12 -3.69 -0.28
CA ASN A 125 -2.32 -4.31 -1.60
C ASN A 125 -1.12 -5.17 -2.01
N ALA A 126 0.11 -4.70 -1.75
CA ALA A 126 1.31 -5.49 -2.02
C ALA A 126 1.35 -6.78 -1.20
N VAL A 127 0.98 -6.73 0.08
CA VAL A 127 0.89 -7.94 0.92
C VAL A 127 -0.18 -8.90 0.41
N LEU A 128 -1.37 -8.41 0.03
CA LEU A 128 -2.42 -9.24 -0.56
C LEU A 128 -1.97 -9.92 -1.85
N ALA A 129 -1.40 -9.16 -2.78
CA ALA A 129 -0.91 -9.70 -4.05
C ALA A 129 0.22 -10.71 -3.85
N ALA A 130 1.15 -10.42 -2.92
CA ALA A 130 2.20 -11.37 -2.57
C ALA A 130 1.62 -12.66 -1.96
N ARG A 131 0.53 -12.59 -1.19
CA ARG A 131 -0.14 -13.74 -0.60
C ARG A 131 -0.81 -14.58 -1.66
N ALA A 132 -1.58 -13.96 -2.55
CA ALA A 132 -2.22 -14.61 -3.69
C ALA A 132 -1.18 -15.31 -4.59
N ALA A 133 -0.09 -14.61 -4.92
CA ALA A 133 1.01 -15.18 -5.69
C ALA A 133 1.74 -16.30 -4.93
N SER A 134 1.65 -16.41 -3.60
CA SER A 134 2.30 -17.46 -2.83
C SER A 134 1.42 -18.69 -2.57
N VAL A 135 0.21 -18.76 -3.14
CA VAL A 135 -0.67 -19.94 -3.03
C VAL A 135 0.01 -21.17 -3.66
N PRO A 136 0.04 -22.35 -2.99
CA PRO A 136 0.72 -23.54 -3.51
C PRO A 136 0.11 -24.05 -4.81
N HIS A 137 -1.21 -24.17 -4.86
CA HIS A 137 -1.92 -24.70 -6.01
C HIS A 137 -1.82 -23.74 -7.21
N PRO A 138 -1.33 -24.20 -8.39
CA PRO A 138 -1.01 -23.32 -9.51
C PRO A 138 -2.22 -22.59 -10.09
N ALA A 139 -3.34 -23.29 -10.30
CA ALA A 139 -4.55 -22.66 -10.83
C ALA A 139 -5.14 -21.63 -9.85
N ALA A 140 -5.33 -21.98 -8.57
CA ALA A 140 -5.79 -21.06 -7.54
C ALA A 140 -4.87 -19.84 -7.37
N ARG A 141 -3.54 -20.03 -7.46
CA ARG A 141 -2.56 -18.93 -7.47
C ARG A 141 -2.78 -17.99 -8.65
N ALA A 142 -2.89 -18.55 -9.87
CA ALA A 142 -3.09 -17.77 -11.08
C ALA A 142 -4.41 -17.00 -11.00
N ALA A 143 -5.51 -17.67 -10.63
CA ALA A 143 -6.82 -17.07 -10.48
C ALA A 143 -6.84 -15.96 -9.41
N ALA A 144 -6.27 -16.20 -8.21
CA ALA A 144 -6.23 -15.19 -7.15
C ALA A 144 -5.37 -13.98 -7.53
N THR A 145 -4.23 -14.21 -8.17
CA THR A 145 -3.33 -13.12 -8.60
C THR A 145 -3.97 -12.31 -9.72
N ALA A 146 -4.52 -12.98 -10.74
CA ALA A 146 -5.21 -12.33 -11.85
C ALA A 146 -6.45 -11.56 -11.37
N GLY A 147 -7.24 -12.15 -10.47
CA GLY A 147 -8.40 -11.51 -9.86
C GLY A 147 -8.04 -10.21 -9.12
N LEU A 148 -6.98 -10.23 -8.31
CA LEU A 148 -6.51 -9.02 -7.62
C LEU A 148 -6.01 -7.94 -8.60
N LEU A 149 -5.25 -8.34 -9.62
CA LEU A 149 -4.80 -7.40 -10.66
C LEU A 149 -5.98 -6.81 -11.44
N ALA A 150 -6.98 -7.62 -11.80
CA ALA A 150 -8.20 -7.15 -12.46
C ALA A 150 -8.98 -6.16 -11.57
N LEU A 151 -9.07 -6.43 -10.27
CA LEU A 151 -9.65 -5.50 -9.30
C LEU A 151 -8.87 -4.20 -9.20
N GLY A 152 -7.53 -4.23 -9.29
CA GLY A 152 -6.68 -3.04 -9.34
C GLY A 152 -6.75 -2.26 -10.65
N VAL A 153 -7.02 -2.93 -11.77
CA VAL A 153 -7.20 -2.30 -13.09
C VAL A 153 -8.57 -1.61 -13.20
N ARG A 154 -9.62 -2.19 -12.60
CA ARG A 154 -11.00 -1.70 -12.73
C ARG A 154 -11.18 -0.20 -12.43
N PRO A 155 -10.59 0.40 -11.37
CA PRO A 155 -10.70 1.84 -11.11
C PRO A 155 -10.08 2.71 -12.21
N LEU A 156 -8.99 2.26 -12.85
CA LEU A 156 -8.32 3.00 -13.93
C LEU A 156 -9.16 3.15 -15.20
N LEU A 157 -10.17 2.28 -15.36
CA LEU A 157 -11.11 2.31 -16.47
C LEU A 157 -12.30 3.24 -16.23
N ARG A 158 -12.49 3.72 -14.99
CA ARG A 158 -13.62 4.59 -14.64
C ARG A 158 -13.32 6.05 -15.02
N ARG A 159 -14.38 6.77 -15.41
CA ARG A 159 -14.33 8.24 -15.45
C ARG A 159 -14.14 8.75 -14.02
N GLY A 160 -13.20 9.67 -13.81
CA GLY A 160 -12.85 10.19 -12.47
C GLY A 160 -11.74 9.41 -11.74
N ARG A 161 -11.01 8.53 -12.43
CA ARG A 161 -9.80 7.90 -11.88
C ARG A 161 -8.82 8.94 -11.32
N THR A 162 -8.09 8.54 -10.30
CA THR A 162 -7.07 9.34 -9.63
C THR A 162 -5.70 8.70 -9.81
N PHE A 163 -4.64 9.41 -9.44
CA PHE A 163 -3.28 8.84 -9.47
C PHE A 163 -3.09 7.73 -8.43
N THR A 164 -3.93 7.70 -7.38
CA THR A 164 -3.85 6.67 -6.35
C THR A 164 -4.32 5.31 -6.86
N ASP A 165 -5.22 5.28 -7.85
CA ASP A 165 -5.60 4.05 -8.56
C ASP A 165 -4.39 3.40 -9.25
N ALA A 166 -3.50 4.23 -9.83
CA ALA A 166 -2.26 3.75 -10.43
C ALA A 166 -1.28 3.26 -9.35
N GLY A 167 -1.25 3.92 -8.19
CA GLY A 167 -0.51 3.48 -7.01
C GLY A 167 -0.97 2.12 -6.49
N HIS A 168 -2.29 1.89 -6.41
CA HIS A 168 -2.85 0.58 -6.02
C HIS A 168 -2.43 -0.52 -6.98
N LEU A 169 -2.53 -0.29 -8.29
CA LEU A 169 -2.10 -1.26 -9.29
C LEU A 169 -0.59 -1.52 -9.20
N ALA A 170 0.23 -0.47 -9.08
CA ALA A 170 1.68 -0.60 -8.93
C ALA A 170 2.03 -1.44 -7.70
N ALA A 171 1.38 -1.20 -6.56
CA ALA A 171 1.60 -1.96 -5.35
C ALA A 171 1.23 -3.45 -5.50
N LEU A 172 0.12 -3.76 -6.17
CA LEU A 172 -0.27 -5.15 -6.48
C LEU A 172 0.81 -5.84 -7.34
N VAL A 173 1.29 -5.17 -8.38
CA VAL A 173 2.34 -5.69 -9.28
C VAL A 173 3.64 -5.94 -8.52
N LEU A 174 4.08 -4.98 -7.70
CA LEU A 174 5.29 -5.11 -6.87
C LEU A 174 5.18 -6.30 -5.89
N GLY A 175 4.04 -6.44 -5.21
CA GLY A 175 3.79 -7.54 -4.29
C GLY A 175 3.80 -8.92 -4.98
N ALA A 176 3.08 -9.05 -6.09
CA ALA A 176 3.03 -10.29 -6.87
C ALA A 176 4.40 -10.66 -7.45
N GLY A 177 5.13 -9.66 -7.97
CA GLY A 177 6.49 -9.79 -8.50
C GLY A 177 7.47 -10.28 -7.43
N ALA A 178 7.49 -9.65 -6.26
CA ALA A 178 8.35 -10.04 -5.14
C ALA A 178 8.08 -11.48 -4.68
N ALA A 179 6.83 -11.92 -4.65
CA ALA A 179 6.51 -13.30 -4.34
C ALA A 179 6.99 -14.27 -5.42
N THR A 180 6.83 -13.91 -6.68
CA THR A 180 7.20 -14.75 -7.83
C THR A 180 8.70 -14.93 -7.96
N LEU A 181 9.47 -13.86 -7.82
CA LEU A 181 10.92 -13.92 -7.84
C LEU A 181 11.48 -14.85 -6.76
N ARG A 182 10.96 -14.75 -5.53
CA ARG A 182 11.36 -15.65 -4.43
C ARG A 182 11.06 -17.11 -4.69
N ARG A 183 9.92 -17.43 -5.34
CA ARG A 183 9.61 -18.82 -5.70
C ARG A 183 10.61 -19.36 -6.71
N ARG A 184 10.97 -18.56 -7.72
CA ARG A 184 11.96 -18.94 -8.75
C ARG A 184 13.35 -19.23 -8.14
N HIS A 185 13.80 -18.39 -7.21
CA HIS A 185 15.07 -18.64 -6.51
C HIS A 185 15.07 -19.94 -5.71
N ARG A 186 13.96 -20.29 -5.05
CA ARG A 186 13.84 -21.55 -4.31
C ARG A 186 13.83 -22.78 -5.21
N SER A 187 13.21 -22.70 -6.39
CA SER A 187 13.24 -23.81 -7.35
C SER A 187 14.62 -24.05 -7.97
N HIS A 188 15.48 -23.03 -8.07
CA HIS A 188 16.83 -23.19 -8.61
C HIS A 188 17.86 -23.64 -7.55
N GLY A 189 17.66 -23.33 -6.28
CA GLY A 189 18.54 -23.79 -5.19
C GLY A 189 18.35 -25.26 -4.77
N HIS A 190 17.31 -25.96 -5.26
CA HIS A 190 17.11 -27.40 -5.04
C HIS A 190 17.53 -28.26 -6.24
N ALA A 191 18.04 -27.64 -7.31
CA ALA A 191 18.51 -28.30 -8.52
C ALA A 191 20.05 -28.33 -8.63
N GLN A 192 20.75 -27.96 -7.55
CA GLN A 192 22.20 -28.06 -7.35
C GLN A 192 22.44 -28.98 -6.15
#